data_AF-A0A962E0D7-F1
#
_entry.id   AF-A0A962E0D7-F1
#
_cell.length_a   1.000
_cell.length_b   1.000
_cell.length_c   1.000
_cell.angle_alpha   90.00
_cell.angle_beta   90.00
_cell.angle_gamma   90.00
#
_symmetry.space_group_name_H-M   'P 1'
#
loop_
_entity.id
_entity.type
_entity.pdbx_description
1 polymer ?
#
loop_
_entity_poly.entity_id
_entity_poly.type
_entity_poly.pdbx_seq_one_letter_code
_entity_poly.pdbx_strand_id
1 'polypeptide(L)'
;IQIDNPEKLPPANKVKEVREPIIEAHILCPQDYVGNVIGLCIEKRGVQVRMDYMGSQVQLVWELPLAEVVLDFFDRLKSVSRGYASFEYSFKRFQAAPLTKLDLLINGETVDALAVIVHQDQAQRRGQEVTSKLKDLIPRQMFDVAIQAAIGSKIIARTNVKALRKNVL
;
A
#
# COMPACT_ATOMS: atom_id res chain seq x y z
N ILE A 1 21.26 0.89 8.02
CA ILE A 1 21.24 1.92 6.93
C ILE A 1 19.81 2.41 6.88
N GLN A 2 19.60 3.73 6.95
CA GLN A 2 18.28 4.32 6.69
C GLN A 2 18.11 4.49 5.18
N ILE A 3 16.90 4.20 4.70
CA ILE A 3 16.59 4.14 3.28
C ILE A 3 15.38 5.03 3.05
N ASP A 4 15.60 6.13 2.33
CA ASP A 4 14.53 7.08 1.99
C ASP A 4 14.02 6.86 0.56
N ASN A 5 14.86 6.28 -0.31
CA ASN A 5 14.49 5.89 -1.68
C ASN A 5 14.55 4.35 -1.82
N PRO A 6 13.45 3.69 -2.25
CA PRO A 6 13.44 2.26 -2.58
C PRO A 6 14.58 1.78 -3.48
N GLU A 7 15.10 2.63 -4.37
CA GLU A 7 16.26 2.31 -5.23
C GLU A 7 17.54 2.04 -4.44
N LYS A 8 17.71 2.69 -3.30
CA LYS A 8 18.88 2.51 -2.42
C LYS A 8 18.79 1.21 -1.60
N LEU A 9 17.72 0.44 -1.75
CA LEU A 9 17.56 -0.84 -1.09
C LEU A 9 18.61 -1.83 -1.63
N PRO A 10 19.50 -2.38 -0.78
CA PRO A 10 20.45 -3.38 -1.23
C PRO A 10 19.72 -4.62 -1.77
N PRO A 11 20.34 -5.38 -2.69
CA PRO A 11 19.79 -6.66 -3.12
C PRO A 11 19.58 -7.58 -1.90
N ALA A 12 18.50 -8.36 -1.91
CA ALA A 12 18.05 -9.18 -0.79
C ALA A 12 19.16 -10.05 -0.18
N ASN A 13 20.10 -10.54 -0.99
CA ASN A 13 21.23 -11.38 -0.55
C ASN A 13 22.19 -10.67 0.42
N LYS A 14 22.19 -9.33 0.46
CA LYS A 14 23.03 -8.52 1.35
C LYS A 14 22.27 -7.99 2.57
N VAL A 15 20.98 -8.31 2.69
CA VAL A 15 20.09 -7.76 3.72
C VAL A 15 19.75 -8.86 4.73
N LYS A 16 20.18 -8.68 5.99
CA LYS A 16 19.87 -9.63 7.07
C LYS A 16 18.43 -9.49 7.55
N GLU A 17 17.96 -8.26 7.69
CA GLU A 17 16.59 -7.94 8.09
C GLU A 17 16.21 -6.55 7.57
N VAL A 18 14.93 -6.37 7.25
CA VAL A 18 14.34 -5.07 6.95
C VAL A 18 13.42 -4.72 8.10
N ARG A 19 13.52 -3.50 8.60
CA ARG A 19 12.65 -3.00 9.65
C ARG A 19 11.78 -1.87 9.12
N GLU A 20 10.48 -1.94 9.39
CA GLU A 20 9.53 -0.87 9.07
C GLU A 20 9.18 -0.05 10.31
N PRO A 21 8.88 1.25 10.16
CA PRO A 21 8.38 2.08 11.25
C PRO A 21 6.92 1.71 11.58
N ILE A 22 6.68 1.45 12.86
CA ILE A 22 5.36 1.21 13.45
C ILE A 22 4.93 2.47 14.18
N ILE A 23 3.68 2.88 13.94
CA ILE A 23 3.02 3.98 14.63
C ILE A 23 2.01 3.44 15.63
N GLU A 24 1.79 4.19 16.70
CA GLU A 24 0.59 4.08 17.53
C GLU A 24 -0.46 5.04 16.97
N ALA A 25 -1.59 4.49 16.54
CA ALA A 25 -2.73 5.20 16.01
C ALA A 25 -3.83 5.29 17.08
N HIS A 26 -4.29 6.51 17.35
CA HIS A 26 -5.45 6.81 18.17
C HIS A 26 -6.60 7.20 17.24
N ILE A 27 -7.66 6.40 17.25
CA ILE A 27 -8.84 6.61 16.42
C ILE A 27 -10.04 6.80 17.35
N LEU A 28 -10.76 7.90 17.18
CA LEU A 28 -11.99 8.17 17.93
C LEU A 28 -13.16 8.20 16.94
N CYS A 29 -14.14 7.33 17.14
CA CYS A 29 -15.32 7.27 16.30
C CYS A 29 -16.59 6.89 17.10
N PRO A 30 -17.80 7.16 16.57
CA PRO A 30 -19.04 6.66 17.16
C PRO A 30 -19.12 5.13 17.15
N GLN A 31 -19.87 4.56 18.10
CA GLN A 31 -19.99 3.11 18.28
C GLN A 31 -20.48 2.37 17.02
N ASP A 32 -21.37 2.98 16.24
CA ASP A 32 -21.95 2.40 15.02
C ASP A 32 -20.91 2.08 13.94
N TYR A 33 -19.76 2.76 13.93
CA TYR A 33 -18.73 2.61 12.89
C TYR A 33 -17.53 1.76 13.32
N VAL A 34 -17.46 1.37 14.60
CA VAL A 34 -16.32 0.66 15.19
C VAL A 34 -15.98 -0.61 14.40
N GLY A 35 -16.97 -1.42 14.04
CA GLY A 35 -16.73 -2.66 13.30
C GLY A 35 -16.02 -2.42 11.95
N ASN A 36 -16.44 -1.38 11.21
CA ASN A 36 -15.82 -1.04 9.93
C ASN A 36 -14.40 -0.49 10.11
N VAL A 37 -14.18 0.31 11.15
CA VAL A 37 -12.85 0.86 11.48
C VAL A 37 -11.88 -0.25 11.88
N ILE A 38 -12.32 -1.20 12.71
CA ILE A 38 -11.53 -2.37 13.10
C ILE A 38 -11.18 -3.21 11.86
N GLY A 39 -12.15 -3.48 10.98
CA GLY A 39 -11.91 -4.20 9.73
C GLY A 39 -10.84 -3.54 8.85
N LEU A 40 -10.87 -2.20 8.74
CA LEU A 40 -9.84 -1.44 8.03
C LEU A 40 -8.46 -1.57 8.70
N CYS A 41 -8.38 -1.49 10.03
CA CYS A 41 -7.11 -1.64 10.75
C CYS A 41 -6.52 -3.04 10.56
N ILE A 42 -7.34 -4.08 10.59
CA ILE A 42 -6.92 -5.48 10.36
C ILE A 42 -6.38 -5.65 8.93
N GLU A 43 -7.08 -5.12 7.91
CA GLU A 43 -6.61 -5.18 6.53
C GLU A 43 -5.23 -4.52 6.36
N LYS A 44 -4.95 -3.51 7.18
CA LYS A 44 -3.71 -2.72 7.17
C LYS A 44 -2.63 -3.27 8.09
N ARG A 45 -2.71 -4.57 8.43
CA ARG A 45 -1.76 -5.29 9.30
C ARG A 45 -1.67 -4.68 10.70
N GLY A 46 -2.75 -4.08 11.17
CA GLY A 46 -2.82 -3.46 12.48
C GLY A 46 -2.94 -4.48 13.60
N VAL A 47 -2.36 -4.15 14.75
CA VAL A 47 -2.52 -4.89 15.99
C VAL A 47 -3.27 -4.02 16.99
N GLN A 48 -4.38 -4.52 17.52
CA GLN A 48 -5.18 -3.81 18.51
C GLN A 48 -4.42 -3.77 19.84
N VAL A 49 -4.26 -2.57 20.42
CA VAL A 49 -3.62 -2.38 21.72
C VAL A 49 -4.68 -2.17 22.80
N ARG A 50 -5.61 -1.25 22.56
CA ARG A 50 -6.64 -0.88 23.54
C ARG A 50 -7.91 -0.41 22.84
N MET A 51 -9.04 -0.61 23.51
CA MET A 51 -10.34 -0.12 23.08
C MET A 51 -11.12 0.32 24.31
N ASP A 52 -11.47 1.60 24.36
CA ASP A 52 -12.13 2.22 25.49
C ASP A 52 -13.47 2.83 25.04
N TYR A 53 -14.54 2.53 25.78
CA TYR A 53 -15.87 3.10 25.52
C TYR A 53 -16.06 4.37 26.36
N MET A 54 -16.30 5.49 25.70
CA MET A 54 -16.49 6.83 26.28
C MET A 54 -17.93 7.30 26.03
N GLY A 55 -18.90 6.58 26.60
CA GLY A 55 -20.32 6.85 26.38
C GLY A 55 -20.73 6.59 24.94
N SER A 56 -20.99 7.64 24.16
CA SER A 56 -21.39 7.55 22.74
C SER A 56 -20.21 7.41 21.76
N GLN A 57 -18.98 7.63 22.22
CA GLN A 57 -17.77 7.51 21.41
C GLN A 57 -16.91 6.35 21.88
N VAL A 58 -16.11 5.81 20.96
CA VAL A 58 -15.18 4.72 21.21
C VAL A 58 -13.79 5.16 20.78
N GLN A 59 -12.84 5.05 21.70
CA GLN A 59 -11.43 5.28 21.44
C GLN A 59 -10.75 3.96 21.15
N LEU A 60 -10.11 3.85 19.99
CA LEU A 60 -9.37 2.69 19.51
C LEU A 60 -7.89 3.06 19.46
N VAL A 61 -7.04 2.26 20.10
CA VAL A 61 -5.58 2.38 20.02
C VAL A 61 -5.02 1.17 19.28
N TRP A 62 -4.34 1.43 18.17
CA TRP A 62 -3.81 0.41 17.26
C TRP A 62 -2.34 0.65 16.98
N GLU A 63 -1.58 -0.42 16.78
CA GLU A 63 -0.27 -0.35 16.18
C GLU A 63 -0.37 -0.65 14.69
N LEU A 64 0.07 0.27 13.84
CA LEU A 64 0.00 0.14 12.38
C LEU A 64 1.38 0.37 11.76
N PRO A 65 1.74 -0.33 10.67
CA PRO A 65 2.89 0.05 9.88
C PRO A 65 2.65 1.38 9.18
N LEU A 66 3.58 2.33 9.29
CA LEU A 66 3.44 3.67 8.70
C LEU A 66 3.22 3.62 7.18
N ALA A 67 3.87 2.68 6.49
CA ALA A 67 3.74 2.49 5.05
C ALA A 67 2.29 2.23 4.62
N GLU A 68 1.50 1.53 5.44
CA GLU A 68 0.09 1.24 5.17
C GLU A 68 -0.80 2.46 5.36
N VAL A 69 -0.40 3.35 6.26
CA VAL A 69 -1.16 4.55 6.63
C VAL A 69 -1.00 5.67 5.61
N VAL A 70 0.22 5.88 5.09
CA VAL A 70 0.52 6.95 4.13
C VAL A 70 -0.18 6.78 2.78
N LEU A 71 -0.58 5.55 2.41
CA LEU A 71 -1.11 5.26 1.09
C LEU A 71 -2.57 5.70 0.89
N ASP A 72 -3.51 5.11 1.63
CA ASP A 72 -4.95 5.34 1.44
C ASP A 72 -5.77 5.22 2.74
N PHE A 73 -5.10 5.08 3.88
CA PHE A 73 -5.78 4.81 5.15
C PHE A 73 -6.73 5.93 5.55
N PHE A 74 -6.28 7.19 5.44
CA PHE A 74 -7.08 8.35 5.86
C PHE A 74 -8.37 8.50 5.05
N ASP A 75 -8.30 8.35 3.73
CA ASP A 75 -9.46 8.45 2.85
C ASP A 75 -10.44 7.30 3.10
N ARG A 76 -9.92 6.08 3.28
CA ARG A 76 -10.73 4.92 3.62
C ARG A 76 -11.36 5.04 5.00
N LEU A 77 -10.62 5.55 6.00
CA LEU A 77 -11.11 5.78 7.35
C LEU A 77 -12.29 6.77 7.34
N LYS A 78 -12.15 7.88 6.60
CA LYS A 78 -13.25 8.83 6.42
C LYS A 78 -14.44 8.19 5.72
N SER A 79 -14.21 7.38 4.69
CA SER A 79 -15.30 6.70 3.96
C SER A 79 -16.08 5.74 4.86
N VAL A 80 -15.40 4.84 5.58
CA VAL A 80 -16.04 3.81 6.42
C VAL A 80 -16.72 4.37 7.67
N SER A 81 -16.31 5.57 8.10
CA SER A 81 -16.89 6.29 9.23
C SER A 81 -17.82 7.43 8.83
N ARG A 82 -18.10 7.63 7.52
CA ARG A 82 -18.81 8.80 6.99
C ARG A 82 -18.25 10.16 7.47
N GLY A 83 -16.95 10.21 7.74
CA GLY A 83 -16.24 11.39 8.21
C GLY A 83 -16.31 11.62 9.72
N TYR A 84 -16.95 10.74 10.49
CA TYR A 84 -17.07 10.89 11.95
C TYR A 84 -15.85 10.39 12.73
N ALA A 85 -14.93 9.65 12.09
CA ALA A 85 -13.69 9.22 12.73
C ALA A 85 -12.63 10.32 12.69
N SER A 86 -11.99 10.55 13.84
CA SER A 86 -10.74 11.31 13.93
C SER A 86 -9.55 10.35 14.09
N PHE A 87 -8.37 10.81 13.67
CA PHE A 87 -7.17 10.00 13.61
C PHE A 87 -5.96 10.84 14.01
N GLU A 88 -5.25 10.36 15.02
CA GLU A 88 -3.96 10.88 15.46
C GLU A 88 -2.97 9.73 15.50
N TYR A 89 -1.70 10.00 15.23
CA TYR A 89 -0.67 8.97 15.33
C TYR A 89 0.65 9.51 15.83
N SER A 90 1.42 8.63 16.46
CA SER A 90 2.79 8.90 16.90
C SER A 90 3.71 7.75 16.51
N PHE A 91 4.98 8.05 16.22
CA PHE A 91 5.97 7.01 15.98
C PHE A 91 6.21 6.22 17.27
N LYS A 92 6.18 4.88 17.18
CA LYS A 92 6.37 3.99 18.33
C LYS A 92 7.71 3.29 18.30
N ARG A 93 8.01 2.55 17.22
CA ARG A 93 9.23 1.73 17.10
C ARG A 93 9.52 1.32 15.66
N PHE A 94 10.68 0.74 15.43
CA PHE A 94 10.96 -0.05 14.23
C PHE A 94 10.75 -1.54 14.53
N GLN A 95 10.11 -2.27 13.61
CA GLN A 95 9.84 -3.70 13.73
C GLN A 95 10.30 -4.44 12.48
N ALA A 96 10.91 -5.61 12.65
CA ALA A 96 11.30 -6.46 11.53
C ALA A 96 10.05 -7.01 10.81
N ALA A 97 10.04 -6.92 9.48
CA ALA A 97 8.95 -7.40 8.65
C ALA A 97 9.47 -7.93 7.30
N PRO A 98 8.81 -8.93 6.67
CA PRO A 98 9.15 -9.43 5.35
C PRO A 98 8.72 -8.42 4.28
N LEU A 99 9.56 -7.41 4.07
CA LEU A 99 9.38 -6.38 3.05
C LEU A 99 10.12 -6.73 1.77
N THR A 100 9.51 -6.42 0.64
CA THR A 100 10.11 -6.60 -0.68
C THR A 100 9.96 -5.34 -1.53
N LYS A 101 10.93 -5.12 -2.42
CA LYS A 101 10.82 -4.08 -3.45
C LYS A 101 9.91 -4.57 -4.56
N LEU A 102 8.90 -3.77 -4.88
CA LEU A 102 8.02 -3.93 -6.03
C LEU A 102 8.49 -2.97 -7.12
N ASP A 103 9.03 -3.53 -8.20
CA ASP A 103 9.48 -2.79 -9.37
C ASP A 103 8.37 -2.75 -10.42
N LEU A 104 8.19 -1.61 -11.06
CA LEU A 104 7.24 -1.43 -12.16
C LEU A 104 8.01 -1.37 -13.47
N LEU A 105 7.54 -2.10 -14.48
CA LEU A 105 8.14 -2.12 -15.81
C LEU A 105 7.10 -1.73 -16.86
N ILE A 106 7.53 -0.92 -17.83
CA ILE A 106 6.75 -0.55 -19.01
C ILE A 106 7.54 -1.00 -20.24
N ASN A 107 6.96 -1.89 -21.05
CA ASN A 107 7.62 -2.52 -22.20
C ASN A 107 8.98 -3.19 -21.87
N GLY A 108 9.13 -3.68 -20.64
CA GLY A 108 10.35 -4.32 -20.16
C GLY A 108 11.40 -3.35 -19.59
N GLU A 109 11.18 -2.04 -19.68
CA GLU A 109 12.03 -1.04 -19.04
C GLU A 109 11.53 -0.73 -17.63
N THR A 110 12.43 -0.73 -16.65
CA THR A 110 12.09 -0.40 -15.25
C THR A 110 11.81 1.08 -15.10
N VAL A 111 10.73 1.41 -14.40
CA VAL A 111 10.36 2.79 -14.07
C VAL A 111 10.65 3.02 -12.60
N ASP A 112 11.87 3.46 -12.31
CA ASP A 112 12.40 3.54 -10.95
C ASP A 112 11.58 4.48 -10.05
N ALA A 113 11.06 5.57 -10.63
CA ALA A 113 10.21 6.54 -9.93
C ALA A 113 8.90 5.95 -9.36
N LEU A 114 8.49 4.76 -9.81
CA LEU A 114 7.28 4.07 -9.33
C LEU A 114 7.60 2.84 -8.46
N ALA A 115 8.88 2.59 -8.16
CA ALA A 115 9.26 1.50 -7.28
C ALA A 115 8.78 1.78 -5.85
N VAL A 116 8.21 0.76 -5.21
CA VAL A 116 7.68 0.88 -3.84
C VAL A 116 8.10 -0.32 -3.00
N ILE A 117 8.32 -0.09 -1.70
CA ILE A 117 8.57 -1.17 -0.74
C ILE A 117 7.22 -1.58 -0.14
N VAL A 118 6.90 -2.86 -0.23
CA VAL A 118 5.63 -3.42 0.23
C VAL A 118 5.85 -4.69 1.04
N HIS A 119 4.88 -5.03 1.87
CA HIS A 119 4.87 -6.33 2.54
C HIS A 119 4.69 -7.46 1.53
N GLN A 120 5.41 -8.57 1.72
CA GLN A 120 5.41 -9.70 0.78
C GLN A 120 3.98 -10.23 0.47
N ASP A 121 3.15 -10.38 1.51
CA ASP A 121 1.77 -10.87 1.37
C ASP A 121 0.87 -9.94 0.56
N GLN A 122 1.17 -8.64 0.56
CA GLN A 122 0.39 -7.65 -0.18
C GLN A 122 0.93 -7.38 -1.59
N ALA A 123 2.15 -7.83 -1.90
CA ALA A 123 2.83 -7.46 -3.13
C ALA A 123 2.03 -7.84 -4.39
N GLN A 124 1.38 -9.01 -4.39
CA GLN A 124 0.54 -9.46 -5.50
C GLN A 124 -0.65 -8.53 -5.75
N ARG A 125 -1.45 -8.28 -4.70
CA ARG A 125 -2.62 -7.40 -4.77
C ARG A 125 -2.20 -5.99 -5.18
N ARG A 126 -1.13 -5.47 -4.58
CA ARG A 126 -0.62 -4.13 -4.87
C ARG A 126 -0.11 -4.00 -6.30
N GLY A 127 0.63 -4.99 -6.80
CA GLY A 127 1.07 -5.03 -8.20
C GLY A 127 -0.09 -4.99 -9.18
N GLN A 128 -1.17 -5.72 -8.90
CA GLN A 128 -2.38 -5.67 -9.73
C GLN A 128 -3.06 -4.30 -9.69
N GLU A 129 -3.25 -3.73 -8.50
CA GLU A 129 -3.83 -2.38 -8.33
C GLU A 129 -3.05 -1.32 -9.10
N VAL A 130 -1.72 -1.31 -8.98
CA VAL A 130 -0.86 -0.32 -9.65
C VAL A 130 -0.87 -0.51 -11.16
N THR A 131 -0.70 -1.74 -11.65
CA THR A 131 -0.69 -2.00 -13.10
C THR A 131 -2.06 -1.71 -13.75
N SER A 132 -3.16 -1.95 -13.04
CA SER A 132 -4.50 -1.59 -13.52
C SER A 132 -4.70 -0.09 -13.57
N LYS A 133 -4.33 0.65 -12.52
CA LYS A 133 -4.44 2.11 -12.50
C LYS A 133 -3.60 2.76 -13.59
N LEU A 134 -2.38 2.25 -13.83
CA LEU A 134 -1.51 2.75 -14.90
C LEU A 134 -2.09 2.51 -16.29
N LYS A 135 -2.80 1.39 -16.52
CA LYS A 135 -3.48 1.12 -17.78
C LYS A 135 -4.53 2.18 -18.11
N ASP A 136 -5.24 2.68 -17.11
CA ASP A 136 -6.27 3.71 -17.29
C ASP A 136 -5.67 5.11 -17.53
N LEU A 137 -4.44 5.34 -17.04
CA LEU A 137 -3.72 6.61 -17.22
C LEU A 137 -2.89 6.66 -18.51
N ILE A 138 -2.34 5.52 -18.96
CA ILE A 138 -1.49 5.46 -20.14
C ILE A 138 -2.37 5.47 -21.40
N PRO A 139 -2.24 6.47 -22.29
CA PRO A 139 -3.02 6.53 -23.51
C PRO A 139 -2.66 5.37 -24.44
N ARG A 140 -3.66 4.88 -25.18
CA ARG A 140 -3.46 3.83 -26.18
C ARG A 140 -2.55 4.36 -27.30
N GLN A 141 -1.58 3.54 -27.70
CA GLN A 141 -0.62 3.85 -28.76
C GLN A 141 -0.88 2.97 -29.99
N MET A 142 -0.10 3.13 -31.06
CA MET A 142 -0.19 2.28 -32.27
C MET A 142 0.33 0.85 -32.05
N PHE A 143 0.92 0.58 -30.88
CA PHE A 143 1.41 -0.72 -30.45
C PHE A 143 0.87 -1.06 -29.05
N ASP A 144 0.95 -2.34 -28.69
CA ASP A 144 0.56 -2.81 -27.36
C ASP A 144 1.60 -2.35 -26.34
N VAL A 145 1.14 -1.68 -25.28
CA VAL A 145 2.00 -1.29 -24.15
C VAL A 145 1.82 -2.30 -23.03
N ALA A 146 2.89 -3.01 -22.68
CA ALA A 146 2.89 -3.96 -21.58
C ALA A 146 3.30 -3.26 -20.28
N ILE A 147 2.43 -3.28 -19.28
CA ILE A 147 2.68 -2.77 -17.94
C ILE A 147 2.82 -3.97 -17.00
N GLN A 148 3.93 -4.06 -16.30
CA GLN A 148 4.27 -5.20 -15.45
C GLN A 148 4.68 -4.72 -14.06
N ALA A 149 4.38 -5.53 -13.05
CA ALA A 149 4.96 -5.38 -11.72
C ALA A 149 5.78 -6.63 -11.40
N ALA A 150 6.97 -6.44 -10.86
CA ALA A 150 7.92 -7.50 -10.57
C ALA A 150 8.51 -7.37 -9.18
N ILE A 151 8.94 -8.52 -8.64
CA ILE A 151 9.77 -8.60 -7.45
C ILE A 151 11.08 -9.23 -7.90
N GLY A 152 12.15 -8.43 -7.95
CA GLY A 152 13.40 -8.86 -8.58
C GLY A 152 13.16 -9.27 -10.03
N SER A 153 13.48 -10.51 -10.39
CA SER A 153 13.28 -11.05 -11.75
C SER A 153 11.89 -11.65 -12.00
N LYS A 154 11.07 -11.82 -10.95
CA LYS A 154 9.77 -12.48 -11.06
C LYS A 154 8.67 -11.47 -11.34
N ILE A 155 8.01 -11.59 -12.48
CA ILE A 155 6.78 -10.82 -12.78
C ILE A 155 5.63 -11.40 -11.95
N ILE A 156 4.97 -10.54 -11.17
CA ILE A 156 3.85 -10.92 -10.31
C ILE A 156 2.50 -10.45 -10.85
N ALA A 157 2.47 -9.33 -11.59
CA ALA A 157 1.28 -8.80 -12.24
C ALA A 157 1.62 -8.25 -13.62
N ARG A 158 0.68 -8.38 -14.56
CA ARG A 158 0.82 -7.85 -15.91
C ARG A 158 -0.53 -7.37 -16.43
N THR A 159 -0.53 -6.18 -17.00
CA THR A 159 -1.68 -5.56 -17.65
C THR A 159 -1.22 -4.94 -18.96
N ASN A 160 -1.97 -5.15 -20.05
CA ASN A 160 -1.63 -4.59 -21.36
C ASN A 160 -2.63 -3.50 -21.77
N VAL A 161 -2.11 -2.38 -22.28
CA VAL A 161 -2.88 -1.36 -23.01
C VAL A 161 -2.89 -1.77 -24.47
N LYS A 162 -4.08 -2.07 -25.01
CA LYS A 162 -4.22 -2.53 -26.40
C LYS A 162 -3.90 -1.41 -27.39
N ALA A 163 -3.23 -1.76 -28.48
CA ALA A 163 -2.96 -0.88 -29.60
C ALA A 163 -4.26 -0.28 -30.18
N LEU A 164 -4.16 0.94 -30.69
CA LEU A 164 -5.12 1.53 -31.60
C LEU A 164 -5.05 0.77 -32.93
N ARG A 165 -6.19 0.29 -33.40
CA ARG A 165 -6.29 -0.29 -34.74
C ARG A 165 -6.68 0.83 -35.70
N LYS A 166 -6.01 0.90 -36.84
CA LYS A 166 -6.48 1.73 -37.95
C LYS A 166 -7.83 1.15 -38.41
N ASN A 167 -8.85 2.00 -38.52
CA ASN A 167 -10.12 1.60 -39.12
C ASN A 167 -9.85 1.29 -40.60
N VAL A 168 -9.92 0.02 -40.97
CA VAL A 168 -9.91 -0.40 -42.38
C VAL A 168 -11.36 -0.78 -42.69
N LEU A 169 -12.02 0.05 -43.50
CA LEU A 169 -13.33 -0.23 -44.10
C LEU A 169 -13.14 -1.09 -45.34
#